data_AF-A0A1Y1S3M2-F1
#
_entry.id   AF-A0A1Y1S3M2-F1
#
_cell.length_a   1.000
_cell.length_b   1.000
_cell.length_c   1.000
_cell.angle_alpha   90.00
_cell.angle_beta   90.00
_cell.angle_gamma   90.00
#
_symmetry.space_group_name_H-M   'P 1'
#
loop_
_entity.id
_entity.type
_entity.pdbx_description
1 polymer ?
#
loop_
_entity_poly.entity_id
_entity_poly.type
_entity_poly.pdbx_seq_one_letter_code
_entity_poly.pdbx_strand_id
1 'polypeptide(L)'
;MKTGANLVITVPNKKEIVYRLRRGNMSNDLYSIKPIHGLMQIIDSETEYEEKTLFKQAYLFRAKNLVPIENFTAENYARIHDRRNKNGIDLDQERRSLSDQEREVVDLYQIYVFRKVA
;
A
#
# COMPACT_ATOMS: atom_id res chain seq x y z
N MET A 1 4.34 22.70 -4.27
CA MET A 1 2.87 22.58 -4.31
C MET A 1 2.21 23.79 -3.66
N LYS A 2 1.07 24.26 -4.18
CA LYS A 2 0.25 25.31 -3.54
C LYS A 2 -0.49 24.73 -2.33
N THR A 3 -0.77 25.54 -1.31
CA THR A 3 -1.63 25.13 -0.18
C THR A 3 -3.00 24.70 -0.70
N GLY A 4 -3.53 23.60 -0.15
CA GLY A 4 -4.75 22.95 -0.64
C GLY A 4 -4.54 21.94 -1.77
N ALA A 5 -3.37 21.88 -2.40
CA ALA A 5 -3.10 20.89 -3.44
C ALA A 5 -3.02 19.46 -2.85
N ASN A 6 -3.52 18.49 -3.62
CA ASN A 6 -3.42 17.08 -3.28
C ASN A 6 -2.17 16.45 -3.92
N LEU A 7 -1.48 15.61 -3.16
CA LEU A 7 -0.37 14.78 -3.59
C LEU A 7 -0.80 13.32 -3.52
N VAL A 8 -0.72 12.61 -4.64
CA VAL A 8 -0.99 11.17 -4.72
C VAL A 8 0.35 10.44 -4.75
N ILE A 9 0.55 9.49 -3.85
CA ILE A 9 1.74 8.64 -3.83
C ILE A 9 1.36 7.18 -3.70
N THR A 10 2.11 6.32 -4.37
CA THR A 10 2.08 4.87 -4.17
C THR A 10 3.17 4.50 -3.17
N VAL A 11 2.82 3.74 -2.14
CA VAL A 11 3.74 3.27 -1.10
C VAL A 11 3.52 1.78 -0.85
N PRO A 12 4.50 1.07 -0.27
CA PRO A 12 4.30 -0.32 0.14
C PRO A 12 3.13 -0.48 1.12
N ASN A 13 2.29 -1.49 0.89
CA ASN A 13 1.20 -1.89 1.76
C ASN A 13 1.74 -2.73 2.92
N LYS A 14 2.10 -2.05 4.01
CA LYS A 14 2.71 -2.68 5.19
C LYS A 14 1.84 -3.77 5.81
N LYS A 15 0.52 -3.60 5.81
CA LYS A 15 -0.41 -4.62 6.36
C LYS A 15 -0.31 -5.91 5.57
N GLU A 16 -0.36 -5.81 4.24
CA GLU A 16 -0.24 -6.97 3.36
C GLU A 16 1.15 -7.63 3.47
N ILE A 17 2.22 -6.82 3.50
CA ILE A 17 3.59 -7.32 3.68
C ILE A 17 3.74 -8.11 4.98
N VAL A 18 3.23 -7.60 6.11
CA VAL A 18 3.28 -8.32 7.39
C VAL A 18 2.43 -9.58 7.37
N TYR A 19 1.23 -9.50 6.79
CA TYR A 19 0.34 -10.65 6.65
C TYR A 19 1.04 -11.79 5.88
N ARG A 20 1.72 -11.47 4.78
CA ARG A 20 2.48 -12.45 3.99
C ARG A 20 3.68 -13.02 4.75
N LEU A 21 4.44 -12.17 5.43
CA LEU A 21 5.57 -12.59 6.25
C LEU A 21 5.16 -13.57 7.34
N ARG A 22 4.04 -13.32 8.04
CA ARG A 22 3.48 -14.24 9.05
C ARG A 22 3.05 -15.60 8.48
N ARG A 23 2.73 -15.66 7.18
CA ARG A 23 2.34 -16.90 6.50
C ARG A 23 3.49 -17.61 5.77
N GLY A 24 4.70 -17.07 5.81
CA GLY A 24 5.83 -17.59 5.04
C GLY A 24 5.73 -17.33 3.53
N ASN A 25 4.78 -16.51 3.07
CA ASN A 25 4.53 -16.22 1.66
C ASN A 25 5.41 -15.05 1.16
N MET A 26 6.73 -15.25 1.24
CA MET A 26 7.70 -14.17 1.04
C MET A 26 8.11 -13.96 -0.43
N SER A 27 7.75 -14.85 -1.35
CA SER A 27 8.14 -14.72 -2.75
C SER A 27 7.19 -15.48 -3.68
N ASN A 28 7.14 -15.03 -4.93
CA ASN A 28 6.65 -15.79 -6.08
C ASN A 28 7.61 -15.56 -7.26
N ASP A 29 7.21 -15.88 -8.50
CA ASP A 29 8.10 -15.74 -9.65
C ASP A 29 8.39 -14.27 -10.03
N LEU A 30 7.60 -13.32 -9.49
CA LEU A 30 7.66 -11.90 -9.81
C LEU A 30 8.27 -11.05 -8.68
N TYR A 31 8.27 -11.52 -7.43
CA TYR A 31 8.79 -10.75 -6.30
C TYR A 31 9.44 -11.61 -5.22
N SER A 32 10.31 -10.98 -4.41
CA SER A 32 10.76 -11.52 -3.13
C SER A 32 10.78 -10.43 -2.05
N ILE A 33 10.31 -10.76 -0.85
CA ILE A 33 10.30 -9.91 0.34
C ILE A 33 11.42 -10.41 1.24
N LYS A 34 12.40 -9.54 1.49
CA LYS A 34 13.46 -9.78 2.47
C LYS A 34 13.21 -8.90 3.69
N PRO A 35 12.66 -9.43 4.80
CA PRO A 35 12.43 -8.65 6.00
C PRO A 35 13.77 -8.22 6.62
N ILE A 36 13.90 -6.94 6.93
CA ILE A 36 15.02 -6.44 7.73
C ILE A 36 14.81 -6.80 9.21
N HIS A 37 15.88 -6.89 10.00
CA HIS A 37 15.85 -7.37 11.39
C HIS A 37 14.78 -6.70 12.27
N GLY A 38 14.58 -5.38 12.13
CA GLY A 38 13.55 -4.65 12.89
C GLY A 38 12.11 -5.05 12.54
N LEU A 39 11.86 -5.56 11.32
CA LEU A 39 10.55 -6.08 10.91
C LEU A 39 10.34 -7.51 11.41
N MET A 40 11.40 -8.32 11.50
CA MET A 40 11.34 -9.67 12.07
C MET A 40 10.90 -9.64 13.53
N GLN A 41 11.44 -8.71 14.33
CA GLN A 41 11.03 -8.53 15.74
C GLN A 41 9.53 -8.24 15.92
N ILE A 42 8.89 -7.62 14.91
CA ILE A 42 7.45 -7.32 14.90
C ILE A 42 6.64 -8.58 14.56
N ILE A 43 7.15 -9.42 13.66
CA ILE A 43 6.48 -10.66 13.27
C ILE A 43 6.47 -11.64 14.45
N ASP A 44 7.57 -11.71 15.18
CA ASP A 44 7.81 -12.69 16.25
C ASP A 44 7.03 -12.40 17.55
N SER A 45 6.52 -11.19 17.77
CA SER A 45 5.90 -10.83 19.06
C SER A 45 4.41 -11.19 19.19
N GLU A 46 3.82 -11.88 18.20
CA GLU A 46 2.40 -12.31 18.11
C GLU A 46 1.33 -11.23 18.42
N THR A 47 1.75 -9.96 18.55
CA THR A 47 0.88 -8.90 19.02
C THR A 47 -0.05 -8.46 17.90
N GLU A 48 -1.34 -8.28 18.20
CA GLU A 48 -2.29 -7.68 17.28
C GLU A 48 -1.91 -6.19 17.13
N TYR A 49 -1.50 -5.77 15.93
CA TYR A 49 -0.96 -4.42 15.74
C TYR A 49 -2.03 -3.44 15.28
N GLU A 50 -2.15 -2.33 16.00
CA GLU A 50 -2.72 -1.12 15.45
C GLU A 50 -1.84 -0.60 14.29
N GLU A 51 -2.47 -0.23 13.18
CA GLU A 51 -1.84 0.31 11.98
C GLU A 51 -0.84 1.45 12.28
N LYS A 52 -1.12 2.27 13.30
CA LYS A 52 -0.24 3.37 13.75
C LYS A 52 1.12 2.91 14.26
N THR A 53 1.24 1.69 14.80
CA THR A 53 2.48 1.15 15.38
C THR A 53 3.40 0.57 14.30
N LEU A 54 2.80 -0.13 13.33
CA LEU A 54 3.45 -0.65 12.12
C LEU A 54 4.15 0.45 11.30
N PHE A 55 3.56 1.65 11.28
CA PHE A 55 4.16 2.80 10.61
C PHE A 55 5.40 3.34 11.31
N LYS A 56 5.52 3.25 12.64
CA LYS A 56 6.66 3.81 13.38
C LYS A 56 7.89 2.92 13.37
N GLN A 57 7.73 1.59 13.32
CA GLN A 57 8.81 0.65 13.63
C GLN A 57 9.65 0.20 12.42
N ALA A 58 9.12 0.26 11.19
CA ALA A 58 9.87 -0.15 9.99
C ALA A 58 10.60 1.00 9.29
N TYR A 59 9.95 2.17 9.15
CA TYR A 59 10.53 3.42 8.60
C TYR A 59 9.63 4.61 8.99
N LEU A 60 10.21 5.71 9.50
CA LEU A 60 9.47 6.94 9.84
C LEU A 60 9.24 7.81 8.59
N PHE A 61 8.31 7.43 7.70
CA PHE A 61 7.84 8.35 6.66
C PHE A 61 6.91 9.40 7.27
N ARG A 62 7.43 10.61 7.49
CA ARG A 62 6.65 11.75 7.93
C ARG A 62 6.76 12.87 6.90
N ALA A 63 5.70 13.03 6.11
CA ALA A 63 5.58 14.15 5.20
C ALA A 63 5.31 15.43 5.99
N LYS A 64 6.25 16.40 5.97
CA LYS A 64 6.06 17.70 6.62
C LYS A 64 5.03 18.51 5.84
N ASN A 65 4.14 19.21 6.55
CA ASN A 65 3.06 20.06 6.00
C ASN A 65 2.08 19.35 5.07
N LEU A 66 1.99 18.02 5.17
CA LEU A 66 1.11 17.17 4.40
C LEU A 66 0.26 16.34 5.36
N VAL A 67 -1.06 16.37 5.18
CA VAL A 67 -2.01 15.60 6.00
C VAL A 67 -2.61 14.50 5.14
N PRO A 68 -2.56 13.21 5.54
CA PRO A 68 -3.23 12.15 4.80
C PRO A 68 -4.75 12.38 4.88
N ILE A 69 -5.43 12.31 3.74
CA ILE A 69 -6.89 12.47 3.66
C ILE A 69 -7.58 11.20 3.18
N GLU A 70 -6.91 10.39 2.36
CA GLU A 70 -7.45 9.13 1.85
C GLU A 70 -6.32 8.11 1.70
N ASN A 71 -6.66 6.82 1.88
CA ASN A 71 -5.80 5.70 1.57
C ASN A 71 -6.62 4.64 0.81
N PHE A 72 -6.01 4.04 -0.21
CA PHE A 72 -6.65 3.05 -1.06
C PHE A 72 -5.76 1.83 -1.22
N THR A 73 -6.35 0.65 -1.09
CA THR A 73 -5.78 -0.53 -1.74
C THR A 73 -5.86 -0.35 -3.24
N ALA A 74 -5.00 -1.05 -4.00
CA ALA A 74 -5.07 -1.02 -5.45
C ALA A 74 -6.46 -1.41 -5.99
N GLU A 75 -7.11 -2.41 -5.38
CA GLU A 75 -8.48 -2.81 -5.73
C GLU A 75 -9.50 -1.68 -5.52
N ASN A 76 -9.47 -1.02 -4.36
CA ASN A 76 -10.41 0.06 -4.08
C ASN A 76 -10.18 1.25 -5.01
N TYR A 77 -8.91 1.54 -5.31
CA TYR A 77 -8.55 2.58 -6.27
C TYR A 77 -9.08 2.28 -7.66
N ALA A 78 -8.81 1.06 -8.18
CA ALA A 78 -9.30 0.62 -9.49
C ALA A 78 -10.82 0.76 -9.59
N ARG A 79 -11.57 0.24 -8.61
CA ARG A 79 -13.04 0.29 -8.60
C ARG A 79 -13.63 1.69 -8.52
N ILE A 80 -13.02 2.60 -7.74
CA ILE A 80 -13.52 3.98 -7.58
C ILE A 80 -13.23 4.81 -8.83
N HIS A 81 -12.06 4.62 -9.43
CA HIS A 81 -11.59 5.43 -10.55
C HIS A 81 -12.04 4.90 -11.91
N ASP A 82 -12.35 3.61 -12.03
CA ASP A 82 -12.98 3.02 -13.22
C ASP A 82 -14.32 3.71 -13.54
N ARG A 83 -15.17 3.89 -12.53
CA ARG A 83 -16.46 4.62 -12.64
C ARG A 83 -16.35 6.07 -13.13
N ARG A 84 -15.14 6.65 -13.11
CA ARG A 84 -14.87 8.03 -13.51
C ARG A 84 -14.08 8.14 -14.80
N ASN A 85 -13.68 7.01 -15.40
CA ASN A 85 -12.73 7.03 -16.50
C ASN A 85 -13.44 7.33 -17.84
N LYS A 86 -13.12 8.49 -18.43
CA LYS A 86 -13.61 8.89 -19.77
C LYS A 86 -12.69 8.41 -20.90
N ASN A 87 -11.54 7.83 -20.56
CA ASN A 87 -10.47 7.49 -21.51
C ASN A 87 -10.51 6.03 -21.97
N GLY A 88 -11.52 5.25 -21.57
CA GLY A 88 -11.74 3.88 -22.04
C GLY A 88 -10.85 2.80 -21.41
N ILE A 89 -10.06 3.13 -20.38
CA ILE A 89 -9.28 2.14 -19.61
C ILE A 89 -10.12 1.66 -18.42
N ASP A 90 -10.52 0.40 -18.44
CA ASP A 90 -11.22 -0.25 -17.33
C ASP A 90 -10.20 -0.90 -16.38
N LEU A 91 -9.83 -0.17 -15.33
CA LEU A 91 -8.83 -0.61 -14.36
C LEU A 91 -9.31 -1.82 -13.54
N ASP A 92 -10.63 -2.00 -13.37
CA ASP A 92 -11.15 -3.17 -12.67
C ASP A 92 -11.07 -4.42 -13.57
N GLN A 93 -11.36 -4.28 -14.86
CA GLN A 93 -11.19 -5.34 -15.85
C GLN A 93 -9.72 -5.75 -16.01
N GLU A 94 -8.80 -4.79 -16.16
CA GLU A 94 -7.36 -5.10 -16.24
C GLU A 94 -6.89 -5.83 -15.00
N ARG A 95 -7.31 -5.39 -13.80
CA ARG A 95 -6.97 -6.09 -12.55
C ARG A 95 -7.51 -7.52 -12.52
N ARG A 96 -8.74 -7.74 -13.00
CA ARG A 96 -9.32 -9.09 -13.09
C ARG A 96 -8.57 -9.98 -14.08
N SER A 97 -7.97 -9.41 -15.13
CA SER A 97 -7.15 -10.16 -16.09
C SER A 97 -5.77 -10.56 -15.58
N LEU A 98 -5.29 -9.95 -14.48
CA LEU A 98 -4.03 -10.34 -13.86
C LEU A 98 -4.07 -11.79 -13.37
N SER A 99 -2.97 -12.50 -13.53
CA SER A 99 -2.72 -13.77 -12.86
C SER A 99 -2.67 -13.59 -11.35
N ASP A 100 -2.79 -14.69 -10.60
CA ASP A 100 -2.74 -14.62 -9.13
C ASP A 100 -1.42 -14.00 -8.66
N GLN A 101 -0.28 -14.39 -9.23
CA GLN A 101 1.02 -13.83 -8.87
C GLN A 101 1.14 -12.31 -9.16
N GLU A 102 0.58 -11.83 -10.26
CA GLU A 102 0.57 -10.41 -10.59
C GLU A 102 -0.34 -9.62 -9.64
N ARG A 103 -1.49 -10.18 -9.24
CA ARG A 103 -2.36 -9.56 -8.22
C ARG A 103 -1.64 -9.44 -6.89
N GLU A 104 -0.89 -10.47 -6.49
CA GLU A 104 -0.09 -10.40 -5.27
C GLU A 104 0.91 -9.24 -5.30
N VAL A 105 1.59 -9.02 -6.43
CA VAL A 105 2.50 -7.87 -6.59
C VAL A 105 1.75 -6.57 -6.40
N VAL A 106 0.56 -6.44 -6.99
CA VAL A 106 -0.27 -5.24 -6.87
C VAL A 106 -0.71 -4.98 -5.42
N ASP A 107 -1.07 -6.03 -4.68
CA ASP A 107 -1.53 -5.92 -3.29
C ASP A 107 -0.41 -5.50 -2.32
N LEU A 108 0.86 -5.70 -2.68
CA LEU A 108 2.02 -5.18 -1.95
C LEU A 108 2.14 -3.66 -1.97
N TYR A 109 1.29 -2.96 -2.74
CA TYR A 109 1.25 -1.51 -2.83
C TYR A 109 -0.12 -0.94 -2.45
N GLN A 110 -0.11 0.29 -1.94
CA GLN A 110 -1.29 1.07 -1.63
C GLN A 110 -1.06 2.54 -2.03
N ILE A 111 -2.16 3.27 -2.21
CA ILE A 111 -2.14 4.65 -2.66
C ILE A 111 -2.57 5.54 -1.50
N TYR A 112 -1.79 6.58 -1.21
CA TYR A 112 -2.17 7.64 -0.29
C TYR A 112 -2.42 8.95 -1.02
N VAL A 113 -3.44 9.66 -0.57
CA VAL A 113 -3.68 11.04 -0.95
C VAL A 113 -3.38 11.93 0.26
N PHE A 114 -2.45 12.86 0.09
CA PHE A 114 -2.11 13.88 1.08
C PHE A 114 -2.57 15.25 0.62
N ARG A 115 -3.01 16.09 1.54
CA ARG A 115 -3.28 17.51 1.28
C ARG A 115 -2.19 18.39 1.86
N LYS A 116 -1.66 19.33 1.06
CA LYS A 116 -0.74 20.36 1.55
C LYS A 116 -1.50 21.36 2.40
N VAL A 117 -1.07 21.53 3.66
CA VAL A 117 -1.72 22.45 4.62
C VAL A 117 -0.90 23.71 4.92
N ALA A 118 0.39 23.75 4.60
CA ALA A 118 1.28 24.91 4.76
C ALA A 118 2.41 24.93 3.73
#